data_AF-A0A397GMZ6-F1
#
_entry.id   AF-A0A397GMZ6-F1
#
_cell.length_a   1.000
_cell.length_b   1.000
_cell.length_c   1.000
_cell.angle_alpha   90.00
_cell.angle_beta   90.00
_cell.angle_gamma   90.00
#
_symmetry.space_group_name_H-M   'P 1'
#
loop_
_entity.id
_entity.type
_entity.pdbx_description
1 polymer ?
#
loop_
_entity_poly.entity_id
_entity_poly.type
_entity_poly.pdbx_seq_one_letter_code
_entity_poly.pdbx_strand_id
1 'polypeptide(L)'
;MKICNGLRPKIPFHIPKLITRMIMRCWDARVTHRPTFEDLKDELWKYYIDYYDYLNEGENKDSEIGIQIKKAEEFSANQESTNATITTTTTPLNYQTHPQAIYTSRLLNFSNLTKPKNEENFEKELEELTESTSALSIGDSGIVGLDMSNF
;
A
#
# COMPACT_ATOMS: atom_id res chain seq x y z
N MET A 1 -10.23 -3.73 -23.37
CA MET A 1 -9.18 -3.85 -22.34
C MET A 1 -9.66 -3.17 -21.06
N LYS A 2 -9.93 -3.91 -19.97
CA LYS A 2 -10.65 -3.37 -18.78
C LYS A 2 -9.84 -2.32 -18.00
N ILE A 3 -8.51 -2.36 -18.06
CA ILE A 3 -7.63 -1.41 -17.37
C ILE A 3 -7.79 0.04 -17.85
N CYS A 4 -8.17 0.26 -19.11
CA CYS A 4 -8.46 1.61 -19.63
C CYS A 4 -9.76 2.19 -19.04
N ASN A 5 -10.63 1.33 -18.49
CA ASN A 5 -11.88 1.74 -17.85
C ASN A 5 -11.76 1.81 -16.32
N GLY A 6 -10.55 1.88 -15.78
CA GLY A 6 -10.31 2.06 -14.35
C GLY A 6 -10.04 0.79 -13.55
N LEU A 7 -10.21 -0.40 -14.14
CA LEU A 7 -9.96 -1.65 -13.39
C LEU A 7 -8.50 -1.73 -12.92
N ARG A 8 -8.30 -1.90 -11.61
CA ARG A 8 -7.01 -2.14 -10.96
C ARG A 8 -7.08 -3.40 -10.08
N PRO A 9 -5.95 -4.07 -9.81
CA PRO A 9 -5.91 -5.14 -8.82
C PRO A 9 -6.30 -4.62 -7.44
N LYS A 10 -7.01 -5.44 -6.66
CA LYS A 10 -7.27 -5.14 -5.25
C LYS A 10 -5.96 -5.23 -4.48
N ILE A 11 -5.59 -4.18 -3.76
CA ILE A 11 -4.44 -4.19 -2.86
C ILE A 11 -4.85 -4.93 -1.59
N PRO A 12 -4.10 -5.95 -1.14
CA PRO A 12 -4.40 -6.63 0.11
C PRO A 12 -4.37 -5.67 1.30
N PHE A 13 -5.26 -5.84 2.26
CA PHE A 13 -5.40 -4.93 3.42
C PHE A 13 -4.16 -4.89 4.33
N HIS A 14 -3.38 -5.98 4.36
CA HIS A 14 -2.16 -6.08 5.17
C HIS A 14 -0.99 -5.25 4.60
N ILE A 15 -1.14 -4.66 3.41
CA ILE A 15 -0.15 -3.74 2.87
C ILE A 15 -0.28 -2.39 3.61
N PRO A 16 0.82 -1.82 4.13
CA PRO A 16 0.79 -0.53 4.81
C PRO A 16 0.08 0.54 3.96
N LYS A 17 -0.83 1.30 4.57
CA LYS A 17 -1.59 2.40 3.96
C LYS A 17 -0.69 3.37 3.20
N LEU A 18 0.49 3.64 3.73
CA LEU A 18 1.52 4.46 3.10
C LEU A 18 1.92 3.94 1.71
N ILE A 19 2.17 2.63 1.62
CA ILE A 19 2.54 1.95 0.37
C ILE A 19 1.34 1.87 -0.57
N THR A 20 0.15 1.61 -0.03
CA THR A 20 -1.12 1.64 -0.79
C THR A 20 -1.32 3.00 -1.46
N ARG A 21 -1.07 4.11 -0.75
CA ARG A 21 -1.17 5.48 -1.28
C ARG A 21 -0.22 5.71 -2.44
N MET A 22 1.02 5.22 -2.30
CA MET A 22 2.03 5.28 -3.35
C MET A 22 1.58 4.54 -4.62
N ILE A 23 1.10 3.31 -4.47
CA ILE A 23 0.63 2.47 -5.57
C ILE A 23 -0.54 3.16 -6.29
N MET A 24 -1.51 3.70 -5.55
CA MET A 24 -2.66 4.39 -6.12
C MET A 24 -2.24 5.64 -6.92
N ARG A 25 -1.34 6.48 -6.40
CA ARG A 25 -0.79 7.65 -7.13
C ARG A 25 -0.12 7.23 -8.44
N CYS A 26 0.59 6.10 -8.47
CA CYS A 26 1.19 5.56 -9.70
C CYS A 26 0.14 5.07 -10.72
N TRP A 27 -1.02 4.65 -10.25
CA TRP A 27 -2.10 4.07 -11.06
C TRP A 27 -3.08 5.09 -11.65
N ASP A 28 -2.99 6.36 -11.27
CA ASP A 28 -3.87 7.43 -11.74
C ASP A 28 -3.86 7.49 -13.28
N ALA A 29 -5.04 7.50 -13.90
CA ALA A 29 -5.20 7.61 -15.35
C ALA A 29 -4.68 8.96 -15.90
N ARG A 30 -4.63 10.00 -15.08
CA ARG A 30 -4.12 11.33 -15.43
C ARG A 30 -2.61 11.35 -15.24
N VAL A 31 -1.89 11.51 -16.35
CA VAL A 31 -0.42 11.52 -16.36
C VAL A 31 0.15 12.60 -15.43
N THR A 32 -0.50 13.76 -15.35
CA THR A 32 -0.04 14.89 -14.51
C THR A 32 -0.18 14.66 -13.01
N HIS A 33 -0.93 13.64 -12.57
CA HIS A 33 -1.10 13.30 -11.15
C HIS A 33 -0.17 12.16 -10.73
N ARG A 34 0.52 11.52 -11.67
CA ARG A 34 1.48 10.46 -11.36
C ARG A 34 2.77 11.08 -10.82
N PRO A 35 3.36 10.49 -9.78
CA PRO A 35 4.68 10.89 -9.32
C PRO A 35 5.71 10.58 -10.40
N THR A 36 6.75 11.41 -10.45
CA THR A 36 7.95 11.09 -11.23
C THR A 36 8.75 10.00 -10.52
N PHE A 37 9.70 9.38 -11.23
CA PHE A 37 10.61 8.43 -10.58
C PHE A 37 11.47 9.08 -9.50
N GLU A 38 11.78 10.37 -9.63
CA GLU A 38 12.52 11.13 -8.62
C GLU A 38 11.68 11.30 -7.35
N ASP A 39 10.42 11.75 -7.50
CA ASP A 39 9.48 11.85 -6.36
C ASP A 39 9.32 10.51 -5.63
N LEU A 40 9.16 9.41 -6.40
CA LEU A 40 9.03 8.06 -5.85
C LEU A 40 10.28 7.64 -5.08
N LYS A 41 11.46 7.91 -5.64
CA LYS A 41 12.74 7.56 -5.03
C LYS A 41 12.93 8.29 -3.71
N ASP A 42 12.68 9.60 -3.70
CA ASP A 42 12.89 10.43 -2.52
C ASP A 42 11.92 10.04 -1.39
N GLU A 43 10.66 9.80 -1.72
CA GLU A 43 9.64 9.36 -0.77
C GLU A 43 9.94 7.95 -0.21
N LEU A 44 10.34 6.99 -1.05
CA LEU A 44 10.77 5.66 -0.59
C LEU A 44 12.05 5.70 0.25
N TRP A 45 12.99 6.58 -0.09
CA TRP A 45 14.23 6.75 0.65
C TRP A 45 13.96 7.28 2.06
N LYS A 46 13.03 8.23 2.20
CA LYS A 46 12.57 8.70 3.50
C LYS A 46 11.98 7.57 4.34
N TYR A 47 11.12 6.74 3.76
CA TYR A 47 10.52 5.59 4.48
C TYR A 47 11.56 4.57 4.92
N TYR A 48 12.58 4.36 4.10
CA TYR A 48 13.69 3.49 4.45
C TYR A 48 14.48 4.02 5.66
N ILE A 49 14.78 5.32 5.70
CA ILE A 49 15.45 5.95 6.84
C ILE A 49 14.56 5.87 8.09
N ASP A 50 13.31 6.32 8.01
CA ASP A 50 12.37 6.30 9.14
C ASP A 50 12.22 4.88 9.73
N TYR A 51 12.20 3.86 8.87
CA TYR A 51 12.18 2.44 9.27
C TYR A 51 13.49 1.99 9.94
N TYR A 52 14.63 2.39 9.38
CA TYR A 52 15.94 2.05 9.93
C TYR A 52 16.13 2.63 11.33
N ASP A 53 15.72 3.88 11.53
CA ASP A 53 15.80 4.59 12.81
C ASP A 53 14.88 3.94 13.86
N TYR A 54 13.67 3.56 13.46
CA TYR A 54 12.71 2.84 14.30
C TYR A 54 13.31 1.52 14.84
N LEU A 55 13.99 0.74 14.00
CA LEU A 55 14.54 -0.56 14.37
C LEU A 55 15.80 -0.46 15.25
N ASN A 56 16.73 0.43 14.91
CA ASN A 56 18.06 0.42 15.50
C ASN A 56 18.18 1.31 16.74
N GLU A 57 17.49 2.45 16.73
CA GLU A 57 17.72 3.52 17.72
C GLU A 57 16.49 3.73 18.62
N GLY A 58 15.35 3.12 18.27
CA GLY A 58 14.08 3.36 18.95
C GLY A 58 13.60 4.81 18.83
N GLU A 59 14.24 5.58 17.94
CA GLU A 59 13.88 6.93 17.55
C GLU A 59 12.78 6.89 16.48
N ASN A 60 12.12 8.02 16.24
CA ASN A 60 11.15 8.17 15.15
C ASN A 60 9.96 7.19 15.17
N LYS A 61 9.53 6.73 16.36
CA LYS A 61 8.33 5.90 16.55
C LYS A 61 7.04 6.57 16.10
N ASP A 62 7.05 7.90 16.03
CA ASP A 62 5.94 8.72 15.58
C ASP A 62 5.96 8.94 14.06
N SER A 63 6.96 8.39 13.34
CA SER A 63 6.92 8.34 11.87
C SER A 63 5.72 7.55 11.38
N GLU A 64 5.21 7.92 10.22
CA GLU A 64 4.06 7.24 9.64
C GLU A 64 4.31 5.73 9.42
N ILE A 65 5.53 5.37 8.99
CA ILE A 65 5.93 3.97 8.81
C ILE A 65 6.07 3.26 10.16
N GLY A 66 6.67 3.88 11.17
CA GLY A 66 6.82 3.33 12.51
C GLY A 66 5.46 3.07 13.18
N ILE A 67 4.51 4.00 13.06
CA ILE A 67 3.15 3.84 13.57
C ILE A 67 2.44 2.68 12.88
N GLN A 68 2.56 2.55 11.56
CA GLN A 68 1.93 1.45 10.82
C GLN A 68 2.53 0.08 11.17
N ILE A 69 3.85 0.01 11.37
CA ILE A 69 4.54 -1.20 11.83
C ILE A 69 4.05 -1.59 13.23
N LYS A 70 4.08 -0.66 14.18
CA LYS A 70 3.64 -0.91 15.56
C LYS A 70 2.20 -1.43 15.61
N LYS A 71 1.29 -0.84 14.82
CA LYS A 71 -0.11 -1.31 14.73
C LYS A 71 -0.22 -2.73 14.18
N ALA A 72 0.60 -3.08 13.18
CA ALA A 72 0.63 -4.43 12.62
C ALA A 72 1.16 -5.45 13.65
N GLU A 73 2.20 -5.09 14.42
CA GLU A 73 2.73 -5.91 15.52
C GLU A 73 1.69 -6.12 16.62
N GLU A 74 1.00 -5.06 17.05
CA GLU A 74 -0.09 -5.12 18.03
C GLU A 74 -1.24 -6.02 17.54
N PHE A 75 -1.63 -5.89 16.28
CA PHE A 75 -2.65 -6.75 15.68
C PHE A 75 -2.24 -8.22 15.66
N SER A 76 -1.00 -8.51 15.28
CA SER A 76 -0.44 -9.86 15.29
C SER A 76 -0.44 -10.46 16.70
N ALA A 77 0.02 -9.72 17.71
CA ALA A 77 0.06 -10.16 19.09
C ALA A 77 -1.35 -10.43 19.66
N ASN A 78 -2.34 -9.62 19.29
CA ASN A 78 -3.73 -9.81 19.73
C ASN A 78 -4.38 -11.05 19.12
N GLN A 79 -4.01 -11.45 17.89
CA GLN A 79 -4.48 -12.70 17.29
C GLN A 79 -3.87 -13.96 17.93
N GLU A 80 -2.65 -13.88 18.49
CA GLU A 80 -2.02 -14.99 19.20
C GLU A 80 -2.75 -15.35 20.50
N SER A 81 -3.52 -14.43 21.10
CA SER A 81 -4.33 -14.71 22.29
C SER A 81 -5.54 -15.63 22.03
N THR A 82 -5.99 -15.73 20.77
CA THR A 82 -7.06 -16.64 20.34
C THR A 82 -6.55 -17.88 19.61
N ASN A 83 -5.34 -17.85 19.06
CA ASN A 83 -4.73 -18.97 18.34
C ASN A 83 -3.27 -19.14 18.76
N ALA A 84 -3.04 -19.91 19.82
CA ALA A 84 -1.71 -20.37 20.24
C ALA A 84 -1.14 -21.41 19.26
N THR A 85 -1.09 -21.13 17.95
CA THR A 85 -0.35 -21.92 16.94
C THR A 85 -0.19 -21.11 15.64
N ILE A 86 0.56 -20.02 15.64
CA ILE A 86 1.16 -19.51 14.39
C ILE A 86 2.65 -19.33 14.62
N THR A 87 3.34 -20.46 14.74
CA THR A 87 4.72 -20.59 14.29
C THR A 87 4.86 -19.90 12.93
N THR A 88 5.97 -19.17 12.74
CA THR A 88 6.46 -18.59 11.48
C THR A 88 6.36 -19.58 10.32
N THR A 89 5.16 -19.72 9.79
CA THR A 89 4.88 -20.60 8.68
C THR A 89 5.14 -19.75 7.47
N THR A 90 6.40 -19.75 7.00
CA THR A 90 6.72 -19.36 5.63
C THR A 90 5.89 -20.27 4.74
N THR A 91 4.67 -19.87 4.42
CA THR A 91 3.83 -20.55 3.44
C THR A 91 4.68 -20.59 2.18
N PRO A 92 5.02 -21.79 1.65
CA PRO A 92 5.83 -21.87 0.46
C PRO A 92 5.10 -21.07 -0.63
N LEU A 93 5.75 -20.00 -1.10
CA LEU A 93 5.20 -19.16 -2.14
C LEU A 93 5.10 -20.01 -3.40
N ASN A 94 3.91 -20.54 -3.65
CA ASN A 94 3.60 -21.24 -4.89
C ASN A 94 3.41 -20.19 -5.99
N TYR A 95 4.53 -19.65 -6.47
CA TYR A 95 4.55 -18.73 -7.60
C TYR A 95 4.24 -19.49 -8.89
N GLN A 96 2.96 -19.77 -9.11
CA GLN A 96 2.51 -20.33 -10.36
C GLN A 96 2.31 -19.19 -11.36
N THR A 97 3.14 -19.17 -12.40
CA THR A 97 2.93 -18.24 -13.51
C THR A 97 1.65 -18.62 -14.24
N HIS A 98 0.78 -17.64 -14.51
CA HIS A 98 -0.41 -17.85 -15.32
C HIS A 98 0.02 -18.39 -16.71
N PRO A 99 -0.63 -19.42 -17.27
CA PRO A 99 -0.16 -20.06 -18.52
C PRO A 99 -0.13 -19.12 -19.74
N GLN A 100 -0.85 -18.00 -19.68
CA GLN A 100 -0.87 -16.93 -20.68
C GLN A 100 0.09 -15.76 -20.36
N ALA A 101 0.88 -15.85 -19.29
CA ALA A 101 1.88 -14.83 -18.95
C ALA A 101 3.05 -14.89 -19.92
N ILE A 102 3.47 -13.73 -20.42
CA ILE A 102 4.61 -13.59 -21.33
C ILE A 102 5.56 -12.58 -20.69
N TYR A 103 6.76 -13.05 -20.34
CA TYR A 103 7.79 -12.26 -19.65
C TYR A 103 8.87 -11.71 -20.60
N THR A 104 8.73 -11.94 -21.89
CA THR A 104 9.60 -11.37 -22.92
C THR A 104 8.96 -10.12 -23.53
N SER A 105 9.78 -9.15 -23.91
CA SER A 105 9.31 -7.97 -24.65
C SER A 105 8.59 -8.39 -25.93
N ARG A 106 7.46 -7.75 -26.22
CA ARG A 106 6.71 -7.93 -27.47
C ARG A 106 5.99 -6.64 -27.83
N LEU A 107 5.83 -6.40 -29.13
CA LEU A 107 4.99 -5.31 -29.60
C LEU A 107 3.52 -5.62 -29.28
N LEU A 108 2.85 -4.69 -28.61
CA LEU A 108 1.42 -4.77 -28.35
C LEU A 108 0.69 -3.89 -29.38
N ASN A 109 -0.07 -4.53 -30.28
CA ASN A 109 -0.89 -3.80 -31.26
C ASN A 109 -2.32 -3.65 -30.73
N PHE A 110 -2.64 -2.47 -30.20
CA PHE A 110 -4.00 -2.13 -29.78
C PHE A 110 -4.51 -0.94 -30.60
N SER A 111 -5.27 -1.23 -31.65
CA SER A 111 -5.74 -0.20 -32.59
C SER A 111 -6.96 0.61 -32.12
N ASN A 112 -7.60 0.25 -30.99
CA ASN A 112 -8.86 0.86 -30.55
C ASN A 112 -9.00 0.94 -29.01
N LEU A 113 -8.00 1.47 -28.29
CA LEU A 113 -8.13 1.67 -26.84
C LEU A 113 -8.92 2.94 -26.52
N THR A 114 -9.82 2.83 -25.54
CA THR A 114 -10.49 3.99 -24.96
C THR A 114 -9.50 4.84 -24.17
N LYS A 115 -9.79 6.14 -24.02
CA LYS A 115 -9.00 7.02 -23.15
C LYS A 115 -9.04 6.45 -21.72
N PRO A 116 -7.87 6.25 -21.07
CA PRO A 116 -7.82 5.78 -19.70
C PRO A 116 -8.63 6.69 -18.77
N LYS A 117 -9.41 6.09 -17.89
CA LYS A 117 -10.10 6.77 -16.78
C LYS A 117 -9.88 6.03 -15.47
N ASN A 118 -9.99 6.76 -14.36
CA ASN A 118 -10.07 6.17 -13.03
C ASN A 118 -11.45 5.52 -12.84
N GLU A 119 -11.55 4.60 -11.89
CA GLU A 119 -12.84 4.13 -11.40
C GLU A 119 -13.55 5.23 -10.60
N GLU A 120 -14.86 5.09 -10.41
CA GLU A 120 -15.71 6.15 -9.84
C GLU A 120 -15.28 6.57 -8.43
N ASN A 121 -14.83 5.63 -7.60
CA ASN A 121 -14.46 5.88 -6.21
C ASN A 121 -12.98 6.24 -6.02
N PHE A 122 -12.17 6.21 -7.08
CA PHE A 122 -10.70 6.29 -6.96
C PHE A 122 -10.21 7.54 -6.22
N GLU A 123 -10.78 8.71 -6.56
CA GLU A 123 -10.36 9.98 -5.95
C GLU A 123 -10.71 10.01 -4.45
N LYS A 124 -11.91 9.53 -4.11
CA LYS A 124 -12.38 9.47 -2.73
C LYS A 124 -11.54 8.50 -1.90
N GLU A 125 -11.24 7.32 -2.43
CA GLU A 125 -10.37 6.35 -1.74
C GLU A 125 -8.95 6.91 -1.53
N LEU A 126 -8.41 7.63 -2.52
CA LEU A 126 -7.10 8.25 -2.42
C LEU A 126 -7.08 9.41 -1.40
N GLU A 127 -8.16 10.20 -1.34
CA GLU A 127 -8.35 11.28 -0.36
C GLU A 127 -8.47 10.73 1.06
N GLU A 128 -9.37 9.76 1.30
CA GLU A 128 -9.54 9.08 2.59
C GLU A 128 -8.23 8.47 3.09
N LEU A 129 -7.45 7.88 2.18
CA LEU A 129 -6.14 7.34 2.50
C LEU A 129 -5.16 8.45 2.89
N THR A 130 -5.14 9.56 2.15
CA THR A 130 -4.27 10.71 2.44
C THR A 130 -4.60 11.35 3.79
N GLU A 131 -5.88 11.52 4.11
CA GLU A 131 -6.34 12.00 5.42
C GLU A 131 -5.96 11.04 6.53
N SER A 132 -6.22 9.73 6.34
CA SER A 132 -5.85 8.71 7.33
C SER A 132 -4.35 8.69 7.59
N THR A 133 -3.51 8.91 6.58
CA THR A 133 -2.04 8.97 6.76
C THR A 133 -1.59 10.23 7.49
N SER A 134 -2.24 11.36 7.23
CA SER A 134 -1.93 12.65 7.86
C SER A 134 -2.34 12.67 9.34
N ALA A 135 -3.51 12.11 9.66
CA ALA A 135 -4.02 12.01 11.03
C ALA A 135 -3.15 11.14 11.94
N LEU A 136 -2.43 10.16 11.39
CA LEU A 136 -1.50 9.34 12.18
C LEU A 136 -0.27 10.12 12.66
N SER A 137 0.14 11.18 11.93
CA SER A 137 1.31 11.99 12.29
C SER A 137 1.04 13.04 13.38
N ILE A 138 -0.23 13.32 13.68
CA ILE A 138 -0.64 14.20 14.77
C ILE A 138 -0.97 13.29 15.95
N GLY A 139 -0.08 13.24 16.94
CA GLY A 139 -0.18 12.36 18.11
C GLY A 139 -1.45 12.59 18.92
N ASP A 140 -2.58 12.04 18.48
CA ASP A 140 -3.82 12.08 19.21
C ASP A 140 -3.92 10.82 20.08
N SER A 141 -3.82 11.02 21.39
CA SER A 141 -4.16 10.01 22.40
C SER A 141 -5.67 9.83 22.55
N GLY A 142 -6.48 10.41 21.67
CA GLY A 142 -7.90 10.17 21.55
C GLY A 142 -8.20 8.88 20.79
N ILE A 143 -9.06 8.04 21.36
CA ILE A 143 -9.65 6.88 20.70
C ILE A 143 -10.45 7.37 19.49
N VAL A 144 -9.79 7.51 18.34
CA VAL A 144 -10.47 7.46 17.04
C VAL A 144 -10.68 5.99 16.78
N GLY A 145 -11.94 5.54 16.84
CA GLY A 145 -12.35 4.20 16.44
C GLY A 145 -12.06 4.01 14.95
N LEU A 146 -10.80 3.76 14.62
CA LEU A 146 -10.41 3.25 13.33
C LEU A 146 -10.80 1.78 13.33
N ASP A 147 -11.79 1.47 12.51
CA ASP A 147 -12.28 0.13 12.29
C ASP A 147 -11.11 -0.83 12.02
N MET A 148 -10.87 -1.71 13.00
CA MET A 148 -9.82 -2.72 12.99
C MET A 148 -10.15 -3.89 12.05
N SER A 149 -11.34 -3.90 11.41
CA SER A 149 -11.69 -4.93 10.41
C SER A 149 -10.98 -4.75 9.07
N ASN A 150 -10.16 -3.70 8.93
CA ASN A 150 -9.30 -3.45 7.77
C ASN A 150 -7.81 -3.76 8.03
N PHE A 151 -7.51 -4.51 9.10
CA PHE A 151 -6.24 -5.22 9.31
C PHE A 151 -6.41 -6.73 9.21
#